data_AF-A0A537QM17-F1
#
_entry.id   AF-A0A537QM17-F1
#
_cell.length_a   1.000
_cell.length_b   1.000
_cell.length_c   1.000
_cell.angle_alpha   90.00
_cell.angle_beta   90.00
_cell.angle_gamma   90.00
#
_symmetry.space_group_name_H-M   'P 1'
#
loop_
_entity.id
_entity.type
_entity.pdbx_description
1 polymer ?
#
loop_
_entity_poly.entity_id
_entity_poly.type
_entity_poly.pdbx_seq_one_letter_code
_entity_poly.pdbx_strand_id
1 'polypeptide(L)'
;MDRLQNKTNTGLDAKDYLYLVQITLTFLATVGVGILSVANARSTIVLQGQLNTATETLKADLLTHVNTATENLRARLTRETDDLKTRLGEIIPKEHEAYHAMWKAIDAYFRALQNLEVGEFSDEKLKKADEYSDDALGKSLLTEEEDCNEYYNFLGEVERLRELASKRRGDAEELEKLWKDNYREIGASYEELRKKLGARLRGPEKSTR
;
A
#
# COMPACT_ATOMS: atom_id res chain seq x y z
N MET A 1 24.66 60.07 113.83
CA MET A 1 25.33 59.11 112.93
C MET A 1 24.24 58.50 112.06
N ASP A 2 24.19 58.72 110.76
CA ASP A 2 25.20 58.33 109.73
C ASP A 2 25.37 56.81 109.70
N ARG A 3 25.30 56.04 108.61
CA ARG A 3 25.03 56.24 107.16
C ARG A 3 24.45 54.88 106.64
N LEU A 4 23.81 54.72 105.48
CA LEU A 4 23.53 55.60 104.32
C LEU A 4 22.25 55.07 103.61
N GLN A 5 21.74 55.78 102.59
CA GLN A 5 20.91 55.16 101.54
C GLN A 5 21.83 54.34 100.61
N ASN A 6 21.37 53.20 100.09
CA ASN A 6 21.81 52.81 98.75
C ASN A 6 20.71 52.08 97.97
N LYS A 7 20.09 52.79 97.03
CA LYS A 7 19.23 52.22 95.98
C LYS A 7 20.15 51.62 94.92
N THR A 8 20.24 50.29 94.84
CA THR A 8 20.67 49.63 93.62
C THR A 8 19.46 49.35 92.74
N ASN A 9 19.11 50.33 91.89
CA ASN A 9 18.20 50.11 90.77
C ASN A 9 18.82 49.06 89.84
N THR A 10 18.32 47.82 89.87
CA THR A 10 18.56 46.82 88.82
C THR A 10 17.65 47.07 87.61
N GLY A 11 17.76 48.27 87.04
CA GLY A 11 17.25 48.56 85.69
C GLY A 11 18.36 48.29 84.68
N LEU A 12 18.08 47.50 83.63
CA LEU A 12 19.00 47.36 82.50
C LEU A 12 19.32 48.73 81.91
N ASP A 13 20.57 48.98 81.54
CA ASP A 13 20.91 50.15 80.74
C ASP A 13 20.26 50.03 79.35
N ALA A 14 19.85 51.15 78.75
CA ALA A 14 19.17 51.17 77.46
C ALA A 14 20.05 50.55 76.34
N LYS A 15 21.37 50.61 76.50
CA LYS A 15 22.34 49.95 75.61
C LYS A 15 22.27 48.43 75.70
N ASP A 16 22.17 47.86 76.90
CA ASP A 16 22.07 46.40 77.09
C ASP A 16 20.76 45.87 76.51
N TYR A 17 19.67 46.63 76.66
CA TYR A 17 18.39 46.31 76.02
C TYR A 17 18.48 46.36 74.49
N LEU A 18 19.16 47.36 73.91
CA LEU A 18 19.40 47.44 72.47
C LEU A 18 20.26 46.28 71.96
N TYR A 19 21.32 45.89 72.68
CA TYR A 19 22.12 44.70 72.34
C TYR A 19 21.29 43.41 72.41
N LEU A 20 20.46 43.24 73.45
CA LEU A 20 19.56 42.09 73.59
C LEU A 20 18.57 41.99 72.42
N VAL A 21 17.95 43.10 72.04
CA VAL A 21 17.04 43.20 70.90
C VAL A 21 17.77 42.90 69.59
N GLN A 22 18.97 43.43 69.39
CA GLN A 22 19.77 43.17 68.18
C GLN A 22 20.21 41.71 68.08
N ILE A 23 20.63 41.07 69.18
CA ILE A 23 20.98 39.65 69.22
C ILE A 23 19.74 38.80 68.90
N THR A 24 18.58 39.15 69.46
CA THR A 24 17.33 38.41 69.22
C THR A 24 16.84 38.56 67.77
N LEU A 25 16.90 39.75 67.20
CA LEU A 25 16.62 39.99 65.78
C LEU A 25 17.58 39.24 64.85
N THR A 26 18.88 39.24 65.17
CA THR A 26 19.89 38.52 64.39
C THR A 26 19.63 37.01 64.45
N PHE A 27 19.35 36.47 65.64
CA PHE A 27 19.00 35.06 65.82
C PHE A 27 17.76 34.66 65.04
N LEU A 28 16.67 35.45 65.13
CA LEU A 28 15.43 35.20 64.37
C LEU A 28 15.67 35.27 62.85
N ALA A 29 16.49 36.21 62.37
CA ALA A 29 16.86 36.30 60.96
C ALA A 29 17.68 35.09 60.51
N THR A 30 18.69 34.66 61.27
CA THR A 30 19.51 33.47 60.95
C THR A 30 18.67 32.19 60.95
N VAL A 31 17.77 32.01 61.93
CA VAL A 31 16.85 30.87 61.97
C VAL A 31 15.88 30.89 60.77
N GLY A 32 15.31 32.06 60.44
CA GLY A 32 14.42 32.22 59.30
C GLY A 32 15.11 31.89 57.96
N VAL A 33 16.31 32.41 57.73
CA VAL A 33 17.12 32.09 56.54
C VAL A 33 17.51 30.61 56.50
N GLY A 34 17.83 30.00 57.64
CA GLY A 34 18.10 28.56 57.74
C GLY A 34 16.91 27.70 57.33
N ILE A 35 15.71 28.01 57.84
CA ILE A 35 14.46 27.31 57.49
C ILE A 35 14.14 27.48 56.00
N LEU A 36 14.24 28.69 55.47
CA LEU A 36 14.03 28.97 54.03
C LEU A 36 15.04 28.23 53.14
N SER A 37 16.31 28.19 53.53
CA SER A 37 17.36 27.46 52.81
C SER A 37 17.09 25.95 52.78
N VAL A 38 16.71 25.35 53.91
CA VAL A 38 16.34 23.92 54.00
C VAL A 38 15.06 23.62 53.23
N ALA A 39 14.05 24.50 53.27
CA ALA A 39 12.82 24.35 52.50
C ALA A 39 13.09 24.41 50.98
N ASN A 40 13.90 25.37 50.53
CA ASN A 40 14.32 25.49 49.14
C ASN A 40 15.13 24.28 48.68
N ALA A 41 16.12 23.82 49.48
CA ALA A 41 16.90 22.63 49.16
C ALA A 41 16.03 21.37 49.01
N ARG A 42 15.07 21.17 49.92
CA ARG A 42 14.08 20.07 49.82
C ARG A 42 13.19 20.21 48.58
N SER A 43 12.73 21.41 48.27
CA SER A 43 11.91 21.69 47.08
C SER A 43 12.67 21.38 45.78
N THR A 44 13.94 21.80 45.69
CA THR A 44 14.81 21.48 44.54
C THR A 44 15.02 19.98 44.38
N ILE A 45 15.24 19.23 45.47
CA ILE A 45 15.40 17.77 45.43
C ILE A 45 14.11 17.09 44.93
N VAL A 46 12.93 17.54 45.39
CA VAL A 46 11.63 17.00 44.93
C VAL A 46 11.38 17.30 43.45
N LEU A 47 11.59 18.54 43.02
CA LEU A 47 11.43 18.96 41.62
C LEU A 47 12.41 18.23 40.69
N GLN A 48 13.67 18.05 41.11
CA GLN A 48 14.67 17.31 40.35
C GLN A 48 14.32 15.80 40.28
N GLY A 49 13.77 15.23 41.35
CA GLY A 49 13.23 13.87 41.34
C GLY A 49 12.07 13.71 40.35
N GLN A 50 11.08 14.61 40.40
CA GLN A 50 9.94 14.62 39.48
C GLN A 50 10.38 14.80 38.02
N LEU A 51 11.32 15.71 37.74
CA LEU A 51 11.88 15.94 36.41
C LEU A 51 12.61 14.70 35.89
N ASN A 52 13.41 14.03 36.71
CA ASN A 52 14.10 12.80 36.34
C ASN A 52 13.11 11.66 36.04
N THR A 53 12.07 11.49 36.88
CA THR A 53 11.02 10.49 36.63
C THR A 53 10.27 10.78 35.32
N ALA A 54 9.82 12.03 35.10
CA ALA A 54 9.15 12.42 33.86
C ALA A 54 10.04 12.22 32.62
N THR A 55 11.34 12.49 32.73
CA THR A 55 12.31 12.29 31.65
C THR A 55 12.49 10.82 31.30
N GLU A 56 12.65 9.94 32.30
CA GLU A 56 12.79 8.50 32.04
C GLU A 56 11.47 7.86 31.57
N THR A 57 10.31 8.30 32.06
CA THR A 57 9.00 7.87 31.51
C THR A 57 8.86 8.29 30.04
N LEU A 58 9.09 9.56 29.70
CA LEU A 58 9.00 10.04 28.32
C LEU A 58 9.97 9.31 27.38
N LYS A 59 11.17 8.98 27.87
CA LYS A 59 12.18 8.21 27.14
C LYS A 59 11.76 6.76 26.93
N ALA A 60 11.16 6.11 27.93
CA ALA A 60 10.61 4.76 27.80
C ALA A 60 9.42 4.70 26.84
N ASP A 61 8.51 5.67 26.92
CA ASP A 61 7.36 5.80 26.02
C ASP A 61 7.83 6.06 24.58
N LEU A 62 8.78 6.99 24.38
CA LEU A 62 9.35 7.29 23.06
C LEU A 62 10.03 6.06 22.45
N LEU A 63 10.85 5.33 23.22
CA LEU A 63 11.49 4.09 22.74
C LEU A 63 10.45 3.04 22.35
N THR A 64 9.40 2.87 23.16
CA THR A 64 8.31 1.94 22.87
C THR A 64 7.59 2.32 21.57
N HIS A 65 7.17 3.59 21.45
CA HIS A 65 6.46 4.10 20.28
C HIS A 65 7.31 4.01 19.00
N VAL A 66 8.61 4.36 19.06
CA VAL A 66 9.53 4.25 17.92
C VAL A 66 9.75 2.80 17.51
N ASN A 67 9.91 1.88 18.46
CA ASN A 67 10.05 0.45 18.17
C ASN A 67 8.77 -0.10 17.51
N THR A 68 7.60 0.13 18.09
CA THR A 68 6.31 -0.32 17.52
C THR A 68 6.04 0.30 16.14
N ALA A 69 6.36 1.58 15.93
CA ALA A 69 6.25 2.21 14.60
C ALA A 69 7.21 1.57 13.58
N THR A 70 8.45 1.29 13.99
CA THR A 70 9.48 0.65 13.16
C THR A 70 9.09 -0.79 12.79
N GLU A 71 8.57 -1.56 13.74
CA GLU A 71 8.07 -2.92 13.51
C GLU A 71 6.86 -2.95 12.58
N ASN A 72 5.90 -2.05 12.78
CA ASN A 72 4.75 -1.90 11.89
C ASN A 72 5.15 -1.52 10.46
N LEU A 73 6.12 -0.61 10.30
CA LEU A 73 6.65 -0.24 8.98
C LEU A 73 7.41 -1.40 8.32
N ARG A 74 8.23 -2.14 9.07
CA ARG A 74 8.90 -3.36 8.57
C ARG A 74 7.88 -4.40 8.13
N ALA A 75 6.88 -4.68 8.95
CA ALA A 75 5.84 -5.67 8.64
C ALA A 75 5.01 -5.29 7.39
N ARG A 76 4.71 -4.00 7.19
CA ARG A 76 4.08 -3.50 5.95
C ARG A 76 5.01 -3.67 4.75
N LEU A 77 6.25 -3.21 4.85
CA LEU A 77 7.23 -3.31 3.76
C LEU A 77 7.49 -4.76 3.35
N THR A 78 7.59 -5.69 4.29
CA THR A 78 7.72 -7.13 3.98
C THR A 78 6.50 -7.65 3.24
N ARG A 79 5.27 -7.37 3.70
CA ARG A 79 4.04 -7.79 3.00
C ARG A 79 3.95 -7.21 1.60
N GLU A 80 4.17 -5.90 1.43
CA GLU A 80 4.14 -5.25 0.12
C GLU A 80 5.23 -5.82 -0.82
N THR A 81 6.40 -6.19 -0.28
CA THR A 81 7.48 -6.84 -1.04
C THR A 81 7.11 -8.26 -1.44
N ASP A 82 6.50 -9.04 -0.56
CA ASP A 82 6.08 -10.42 -0.84
C ASP A 82 4.90 -10.46 -1.82
N ASP A 83 3.93 -9.54 -1.69
CA ASP A 83 2.84 -9.36 -2.66
C ASP A 83 3.40 -8.96 -4.04
N LEU A 84 4.32 -7.98 -4.09
CA LEU A 84 4.97 -7.56 -5.34
C LEU A 84 5.76 -8.70 -5.98
N LYS A 85 6.50 -9.47 -5.17
CA LYS A 85 7.26 -10.64 -5.62
C LYS A 85 6.35 -11.74 -6.15
N THR A 86 5.20 -11.97 -5.52
CA THR A 86 4.17 -12.92 -5.98
C THR A 86 3.55 -12.46 -7.29
N ARG A 87 3.21 -11.17 -7.42
CA ARG A 87 2.69 -10.59 -8.67
C ARG A 87 3.68 -10.70 -9.82
N LEU A 88 4.96 -10.37 -9.58
CA LEU A 88 6.03 -10.46 -10.58
C LEU A 88 6.41 -11.90 -10.95
N GLY A 89 6.45 -12.80 -9.96
CA GLY A 89 6.89 -14.18 -10.14
C GLY A 89 5.83 -15.10 -10.73
N GLU A 90 4.54 -14.86 -10.43
CA GLU A 90 3.47 -15.79 -10.78
C GLU A 90 2.33 -15.19 -11.58
N ILE A 91 1.82 -14.01 -11.22
CA ILE A 91 0.58 -13.48 -11.82
C ILE A 91 0.87 -12.90 -13.21
N ILE A 92 1.83 -11.99 -13.32
CA ILE A 92 2.18 -11.33 -14.59
C ILE A 92 2.60 -12.34 -15.68
N PRO A 93 3.41 -13.38 -15.40
CA PRO A 93 3.71 -14.41 -16.41
C PRO A 93 2.48 -15.20 -16.87
N LYS A 94 1.57 -15.58 -15.96
CA LYS A 94 0.35 -16.33 -16.29
C LYS A 94 -0.65 -15.48 -17.09
N GLU A 95 -0.79 -14.20 -16.75
CA GLU A 95 -1.59 -13.23 -17.51
C GLU A 95 -1.02 -13.01 -18.92
N HIS A 96 0.31 -12.87 -19.05
CA HIS A 96 0.98 -12.75 -20.36
C HIS A 96 0.82 -14.02 -21.21
N GLU A 97 0.91 -15.20 -20.60
CA GLU A 97 0.60 -16.48 -21.25
C GLU A 97 -0.86 -16.55 -21.71
N ALA A 98 -1.81 -16.07 -20.90
CA ALA A 98 -3.23 -16.03 -21.25
C ALA A 98 -3.52 -15.16 -22.47
N TYR A 99 -3.00 -13.93 -22.53
CA TYR A 99 -3.10 -13.08 -23.71
C TYR A 99 -2.46 -13.73 -24.95
N HIS A 100 -1.35 -14.46 -24.78
CA HIS A 100 -0.72 -15.22 -25.86
C HIS A 100 -1.60 -16.39 -26.35
N ALA A 101 -2.25 -17.12 -25.45
CA ALA A 101 -3.18 -18.20 -25.79
C ALA A 101 -4.41 -17.67 -26.56
N MET A 102 -5.06 -16.62 -26.06
CA MET A 102 -6.18 -15.94 -26.72
C MET A 102 -5.80 -15.50 -28.14
N TRP A 103 -4.67 -14.79 -28.30
CA TRP A 103 -4.18 -14.36 -29.61
C TRP A 103 -3.97 -15.52 -30.59
N LYS A 104 -3.39 -16.62 -30.09
CA LYS A 104 -3.09 -17.82 -30.89
C LYS A 104 -4.36 -18.54 -31.35
N ALA A 105 -5.42 -18.56 -30.53
CA ALA A 105 -6.73 -19.10 -30.90
C ALA A 105 -7.41 -18.21 -31.97
N ILE A 106 -7.42 -16.89 -31.77
CA ILE A 106 -8.00 -15.91 -32.70
C ILE A 106 -7.36 -16.00 -34.10
N ASP A 107 -6.02 -15.99 -34.19
CA ASP A 107 -5.27 -16.10 -35.45
C ASP A 107 -5.49 -17.46 -36.13
N ALA A 108 -5.63 -18.55 -35.36
CA ALA A 108 -5.94 -19.86 -35.91
C ALA A 108 -7.37 -19.93 -36.50
N TYR A 109 -8.38 -19.43 -35.79
CA TYR A 109 -9.75 -19.40 -36.29
C TYR A 109 -9.93 -18.50 -37.50
N PHE A 110 -9.36 -17.29 -37.49
CA PHE A 110 -9.47 -16.36 -38.61
C PHE A 110 -8.87 -16.96 -39.90
N ARG A 111 -7.68 -17.57 -39.81
CA ARG A 111 -7.04 -18.26 -40.95
C ARG A 111 -7.80 -19.52 -41.38
N ALA A 112 -8.41 -20.25 -40.45
CA ALA A 112 -9.23 -21.42 -40.78
C ALA A 112 -10.49 -21.01 -41.56
N LEU A 113 -11.18 -19.95 -41.10
CA LEU A 113 -12.37 -19.40 -41.78
C LEU A 113 -12.04 -18.70 -43.10
N GLN A 114 -10.83 -18.14 -43.27
CA GLN A 114 -10.42 -17.54 -44.55
C GLN A 114 -10.45 -18.54 -45.73
N ASN A 115 -10.38 -19.86 -45.49
CA ASN A 115 -10.53 -20.86 -46.55
C ASN A 115 -11.91 -20.83 -47.24
N LEU A 116 -12.92 -20.20 -46.62
CA LEU A 116 -14.21 -19.94 -47.25
C LEU A 116 -14.07 -19.01 -48.48
N GLU A 117 -13.03 -18.19 -48.56
CA GLU A 117 -12.71 -17.33 -49.71
C GLU A 117 -12.44 -18.13 -51.00
N VAL A 118 -12.02 -19.39 -50.87
CA VAL A 118 -11.77 -20.33 -51.98
C VAL A 118 -12.80 -21.47 -52.02
N GLY A 119 -13.93 -21.31 -51.34
CA GLY A 119 -15.00 -22.31 -51.29
C GLY A 119 -14.69 -23.57 -50.47
N GLU A 120 -13.67 -23.54 -49.60
CA GLU A 120 -13.27 -24.71 -48.81
C GLU A 120 -13.66 -24.60 -47.32
N PHE A 121 -14.37 -25.61 -46.80
CA PHE A 121 -14.69 -25.71 -45.37
C PHE A 121 -14.47 -27.12 -44.81
N SER A 122 -13.45 -27.28 -43.94
CA SER A 122 -13.09 -28.58 -43.33
C SER A 122 -12.88 -28.45 -41.83
N ASP A 123 -13.47 -29.36 -41.05
CA ASP A 123 -13.30 -29.43 -39.59
C ASP A 123 -11.86 -29.76 -39.21
N GLU A 124 -11.12 -30.44 -40.07
CA GLU A 124 -9.69 -30.74 -39.86
C GLU A 124 -8.84 -29.45 -39.84
N LYS A 125 -9.21 -28.44 -40.63
CA LYS A 125 -8.57 -27.11 -40.59
C LYS A 125 -8.93 -26.33 -39.32
N LEU A 126 -10.13 -26.56 -38.76
CA LEU A 126 -10.58 -25.94 -37.51
C LEU A 126 -10.05 -26.62 -36.26
N LYS A 127 -9.77 -27.92 -36.29
CA LYS A 127 -9.35 -28.72 -35.13
C LYS A 127 -8.20 -28.08 -34.33
N LYS A 128 -7.21 -27.53 -35.02
CA LYS A 128 -6.06 -26.86 -34.38
C LYS A 128 -6.42 -25.51 -33.73
N ALA A 129 -7.44 -24.83 -34.25
CA ALA A 129 -8.00 -23.63 -33.64
C ALA A 129 -8.84 -24.00 -32.42
N ASP A 130 -9.65 -25.06 -32.49
CA ASP A 130 -10.37 -25.63 -31.34
C ASP A 130 -9.40 -26.02 -30.20
N GLU A 131 -8.31 -26.75 -30.50
CA GLU A 131 -7.25 -27.09 -29.52
C GLU A 131 -6.59 -25.86 -28.86
N TYR A 132 -6.47 -24.74 -29.58
CA TYR A 132 -5.95 -23.49 -29.01
C TYR A 132 -7.02 -22.71 -28.25
N SER A 133 -8.29 -22.83 -28.65
CA SER A 133 -9.43 -22.25 -27.95
C SER A 133 -9.59 -22.88 -26.57
N ASP A 134 -9.51 -24.21 -26.46
CA ASP A 134 -9.62 -24.91 -25.18
C ASP A 134 -8.54 -24.48 -24.17
N ASP A 135 -7.28 -24.31 -24.63
CA ASP A 135 -6.18 -23.78 -23.81
C ASP A 135 -6.41 -22.31 -23.41
N ALA A 136 -6.92 -21.49 -24.33
CA ALA A 136 -7.21 -20.08 -24.10
C ALA A 136 -8.42 -19.85 -23.17
N LEU A 137 -9.47 -20.67 -23.28
CA LEU A 137 -10.68 -20.60 -22.45
C LEU A 137 -10.38 -20.79 -20.96
N GLY A 138 -9.49 -21.74 -20.63
CA GLY A 138 -9.06 -21.95 -19.24
C GLY A 138 -8.20 -20.82 -18.68
N LYS A 139 -7.49 -20.08 -19.56
CA LYS A 139 -6.54 -19.02 -19.18
C LYS A 139 -7.13 -17.61 -19.26
N SER A 140 -8.16 -17.38 -20.07
CA SER A 140 -8.80 -16.07 -20.27
C SER A 140 -9.36 -15.46 -18.98
N LEU A 141 -9.67 -16.27 -17.97
CA LEU A 141 -10.08 -15.80 -16.64
C LEU A 141 -8.96 -15.08 -15.86
N LEU A 142 -7.73 -15.07 -16.38
CA LEU A 142 -6.57 -14.39 -15.79
C LEU A 142 -6.27 -13.04 -16.47
N THR A 143 -7.02 -12.65 -17.50
CA THR A 143 -6.87 -11.35 -18.19
C THR A 143 -7.91 -10.34 -17.70
N GLU A 144 -7.84 -9.10 -18.20
CA GLU A 144 -8.87 -8.10 -17.90
C GLU A 144 -10.25 -8.50 -18.44
N GLU A 145 -11.30 -8.27 -17.65
CA GLU A 145 -12.69 -8.70 -17.94
C GLU A 145 -13.18 -8.20 -19.32
N GLU A 146 -12.79 -6.98 -19.71
CA GLU A 146 -13.13 -6.40 -21.01
C GLU A 146 -12.51 -7.18 -22.18
N ASP A 147 -11.19 -7.45 -22.12
CA ASP A 147 -10.46 -8.21 -23.14
C ASP A 147 -10.94 -9.68 -23.19
N CYS A 148 -11.35 -10.23 -22.05
CA CYS A 148 -11.94 -11.56 -21.93
C CYS A 148 -13.32 -11.63 -22.63
N ASN A 149 -14.20 -10.65 -22.38
CA ASN A 149 -15.52 -10.56 -22.99
C ASN A 149 -15.45 -10.36 -24.51
N GLU A 150 -14.53 -9.53 -25.01
CA GLU A 150 -14.31 -9.35 -26.46
C GLU A 150 -13.85 -10.65 -27.14
N TYR A 151 -12.97 -11.42 -26.49
CA TYR A 151 -12.57 -12.75 -26.98
C TYR A 151 -13.77 -13.70 -27.08
N TYR A 152 -14.64 -13.75 -26.06
CA TYR A 152 -15.86 -14.55 -26.11
C TYR A 152 -16.83 -14.10 -27.21
N ASN A 153 -16.97 -12.79 -27.46
CA ASN A 153 -17.78 -12.27 -28.56
C ASN A 153 -17.25 -12.74 -29.92
N PHE A 154 -15.93 -12.66 -30.14
CA PHE A 154 -15.29 -13.16 -31.36
C PHE A 154 -15.47 -14.68 -31.53
N LEU A 155 -15.37 -15.48 -30.46
CA LEU A 155 -15.70 -16.91 -30.53
C LEU A 155 -17.16 -17.16 -30.94
N GLY A 156 -18.09 -16.32 -30.47
CA GLY A 156 -19.50 -16.36 -30.89
C GLY A 156 -19.70 -16.06 -32.38
N GLU A 157 -18.98 -15.06 -32.93
CA GLU A 157 -18.95 -14.76 -34.37
C GLU A 157 -18.38 -15.92 -35.19
N VAL A 158 -17.26 -16.52 -34.72
CA VAL A 158 -16.62 -17.69 -35.34
C VAL A 158 -17.58 -18.88 -35.38
N GLU A 159 -18.24 -19.21 -34.27
CA GLU A 159 -19.15 -20.36 -34.21
C GLU A 159 -20.42 -20.13 -35.05
N ARG A 160 -20.94 -18.89 -35.10
CA ARG A 160 -22.01 -18.50 -36.04
C ARG A 160 -21.61 -18.76 -37.49
N LEU A 161 -20.39 -18.41 -37.88
CA LEU A 161 -19.89 -18.65 -39.24
C LEU A 161 -19.61 -20.13 -39.50
N ARG A 162 -19.10 -20.87 -38.52
CA ARG A 162 -18.91 -22.32 -38.57
C ARG A 162 -20.23 -23.05 -38.84
N GLU A 163 -21.30 -22.69 -38.13
CA GLU A 163 -22.62 -23.30 -38.29
C GLU A 163 -23.20 -23.01 -39.68
N LEU A 164 -23.06 -21.77 -40.18
CA LEU A 164 -23.52 -21.37 -41.52
C LEU A 164 -22.71 -22.05 -42.63
N ALA A 165 -21.40 -22.19 -42.48
CA ALA A 165 -20.53 -22.86 -43.43
C ALA A 165 -20.77 -24.38 -43.45
N SER A 166 -21.00 -25.00 -42.30
CA SER A 166 -21.30 -26.43 -42.19
C SER A 166 -22.56 -26.82 -42.99
N LYS A 167 -23.61 -25.98 -42.94
CA LYS A 167 -24.85 -26.14 -43.72
C LYS A 167 -24.65 -26.03 -45.24
N ARG A 168 -23.53 -25.45 -45.70
CA ARG A 168 -23.21 -25.13 -47.10
C ARG A 168 -21.98 -25.88 -47.62
N ARG A 169 -21.43 -26.83 -46.85
CA ARG A 169 -20.13 -27.50 -47.09
C ARG A 169 -19.96 -28.11 -48.50
N GLY A 170 -21.04 -28.44 -49.20
CA GLY A 170 -21.01 -29.01 -50.55
C GLY A 170 -21.01 -28.01 -51.71
N ASP A 171 -21.19 -26.72 -51.45
CA ASP A 171 -21.33 -25.67 -52.47
C ASP A 171 -20.27 -24.57 -52.27
N ALA A 172 -19.27 -24.56 -53.17
CA ALA A 172 -18.17 -23.61 -53.12
C ALA A 172 -18.63 -22.15 -53.34
N GLU A 173 -19.63 -21.91 -54.21
CA GLU A 173 -20.13 -20.56 -54.48
C GLU A 173 -20.90 -20.00 -53.27
N GLU A 174 -21.69 -20.83 -52.57
CA GLU A 174 -22.37 -20.42 -51.34
C GLU A 174 -21.42 -20.18 -50.16
N LEU A 175 -20.29 -20.88 -50.09
CA LEU A 175 -19.22 -20.67 -49.11
C LEU A 175 -18.43 -19.39 -49.41
N GLU A 176 -18.05 -19.16 -50.67
CA GLU A 176 -17.44 -17.89 -51.10
C GLU A 176 -18.35 -16.70 -50.82
N LYS A 177 -19.64 -16.85 -51.08
CA LYS A 177 -20.64 -15.81 -50.78
C LYS A 177 -20.77 -15.58 -49.28
N LEU A 178 -20.82 -16.65 -48.47
CA LEU A 178 -20.83 -16.54 -47.01
C LEU A 178 -19.62 -15.74 -46.49
N TRP A 179 -18.42 -15.98 -47.04
CA TRP A 179 -17.25 -15.17 -46.73
C TRP A 179 -17.43 -13.71 -47.14
N LYS A 180 -17.80 -13.44 -48.41
CA LYS A 180 -18.01 -12.08 -48.93
C LYS A 180 -19.06 -11.28 -48.15
N ASP A 181 -20.08 -11.94 -47.60
CA ASP A 181 -21.13 -11.34 -46.78
C ASP A 181 -20.66 -11.00 -45.35
N ASN A 182 -19.65 -11.69 -44.79
CA ASN A 182 -19.28 -11.59 -43.37
C ASN A 182 -17.81 -11.16 -43.10
N TYR A 183 -16.90 -11.22 -44.08
CA TYR A 183 -15.45 -11.00 -43.86
C TYR A 183 -15.10 -9.64 -43.25
N ARG A 184 -15.93 -8.61 -43.47
CA ARG A 184 -15.72 -7.26 -42.93
C ARG A 184 -15.97 -7.19 -41.43
N GLU A 185 -16.98 -7.90 -40.94
CA GLU A 185 -17.36 -7.92 -39.53
C GLU A 185 -16.28 -8.68 -38.75
N ILE A 186 -16.08 -9.97 -39.06
CA ILE A 186 -15.07 -10.79 -38.38
C ILE A 186 -13.63 -10.27 -38.60
N GLY A 187 -13.35 -9.63 -39.75
CA GLY A 187 -12.05 -8.99 -40.01
C GLY A 187 -11.82 -7.72 -39.19
N ALA A 188 -12.88 -6.98 -38.85
CA ALA A 188 -12.79 -5.85 -37.92
C ALA A 188 -12.56 -6.36 -36.49
N SER A 189 -13.37 -7.31 -36.02
CA SER A 189 -13.24 -7.95 -34.71
C SER A 189 -11.85 -8.57 -34.50
N TYR A 190 -11.32 -9.25 -35.52
CA TYR A 190 -9.96 -9.81 -35.53
C TYR A 190 -8.87 -8.72 -35.38
N GLU A 191 -8.94 -7.65 -36.18
CA GLU A 191 -7.89 -6.62 -36.18
C GLU A 191 -7.97 -5.70 -34.95
N GLU A 192 -9.15 -5.56 -34.34
CA GLU A 192 -9.35 -4.91 -33.03
C GLU A 192 -8.71 -5.72 -31.90
N LEU A 193 -9.09 -6.99 -31.75
CA LEU A 193 -8.47 -7.90 -30.77
C LEU A 193 -6.96 -8.03 -30.97
N ARG A 194 -6.48 -8.11 -32.23
CA ARG A 194 -5.05 -8.11 -32.55
C ARG A 194 -4.32 -6.89 -32.00
N LYS A 195 -4.90 -5.70 -32.14
CA LYS A 195 -4.31 -4.45 -31.63
C LYS A 195 -4.32 -4.44 -30.11
N LYS A 196 -5.44 -4.82 -29.50
CA LYS A 196 -5.65 -4.80 -28.04
C LYS A 196 -4.74 -5.81 -27.32
N LEU A 197 -4.86 -7.09 -27.66
CA LEU A 197 -3.99 -8.16 -27.14
C LEU A 197 -2.51 -7.88 -27.46
N GLY A 198 -2.22 -7.37 -28.67
CA GLY A 198 -0.88 -6.94 -29.05
C GLY A 198 -0.34 -5.78 -28.22
N ALA A 199 -1.18 -4.88 -27.70
CA ALA A 199 -0.76 -3.84 -26.76
C ALA A 199 -0.45 -4.44 -25.37
N ARG A 200 -1.32 -5.31 -24.84
CA ARG A 200 -1.08 -6.04 -23.58
C ARG A 200 0.25 -6.80 -23.60
N LEU A 201 0.49 -7.55 -24.69
CA LEU A 201 1.69 -8.38 -24.84
C LEU A 201 3.00 -7.59 -25.00
N ARG A 202 2.95 -6.34 -25.50
CA ARG A 202 4.12 -5.44 -25.61
C ARG A 202 4.46 -4.73 -24.31
N GLY A 203 3.55 -4.76 -23.31
CA GLY A 203 3.66 -3.99 -22.09
C GLY A 203 3.44 -2.49 -22.32
N PRO A 204 3.50 -1.66 -21.26
CA PRO A 204 3.40 -0.22 -21.40
C PRO A 204 4.54 0.28 -22.31
N GLU A 205 4.19 1.05 -23.35
CA GLU A 205 5.18 1.70 -24.20
C GLU A 205 6.16 2.48 -23.31
N LYS A 206 7.46 2.18 -23.45
CA LYS A 206 8.49 2.92 -22.73
C LYS A 206 8.43 4.37 -23.18
N SER A 207 7.81 5.21 -22.34
CA SER A 207 7.81 6.66 -22.50
C SER A 207 9.25 7.16 -22.32
N THR A 208 10.01 7.16 -23.41
CA THR A 208 11.29 7.83 -23.51
C THR A 208 11.02 9.33 -23.56
N ARG A 209 11.05 9.96 -22.39
CA ARG A 209 11.21 11.40 -22.17
C ARG A 209 12.52 11.65 -21.45
#